data_AF-A0A7G7G8E2-F1
#
_entry.id   AF-A0A7G7G8E2-F1
#
_cell.length_a   1.000
_cell.length_b   1.000
_cell.length_c   1.000
_cell.angle_alpha   90.00
_cell.angle_beta   90.00
_cell.angle_gamma   90.00
#
_symmetry.space_group_name_H-M   'P 1'
#
loop_
_entity.id
_entity.type
_entity.pdbx_description
1 polymer ?
#
loop_
_entity_poly.entity_id
_entity_poly.type
_entity_poly.pdbx_seq_one_letter_code
_entity_poly.pdbx_strand_id
1 'polypeptide(L)'
;MAKITFDGIEVEVEDGTTILNAARKIGGDVVPPAMCYYTPLKGSGGKCRACLVKVTAGSAKDPRPMPKLVASCVTPVQDGMVVENTLSPQVMEARKGIVEMLLINHPLDCPVCDQAGECDLQNFSYAHGTSATRFEEERRTFERQDIGPLIQLHMNRCILCYRCVYTADQITDKRVHGVLGRGDAAEIGTYIENVIDNDFSGNVIDVCPVGALTDKTFRFKNRVWFTKPVDAHRDCPKCAGKVVLWTRGNDVLRVTARKNEYGEVVDFICNECRFEKKEVADWTIEGPRHIARASVISANHYELPVINPQIIADLPESTTKELNIIPRPY
;
A
#
# COMPACT_ATOMS: atom_id res chain seq x y z
N MET A 1 -21.19 -21.88 -1.21
CA MET A 1 -21.23 -20.42 -1.46
C MET A 1 -21.96 -19.83 -0.28
N ALA A 2 -21.35 -18.86 0.37
CA ALA A 2 -21.93 -18.14 1.49
C ALA A 2 -22.45 -16.79 1.02
N LYS A 3 -23.66 -16.43 1.45
CA LYS A 3 -24.26 -15.12 1.20
C LYS A 3 -24.04 -14.21 2.41
N ILE A 4 -23.45 -13.04 2.18
CA ILE A 4 -23.09 -12.07 3.23
C ILE A 4 -23.58 -10.68 2.86
N THR A 5 -23.99 -9.91 3.86
CA THR A 5 -24.40 -8.51 3.68
C THR A 5 -23.36 -7.58 4.32
N PHE A 6 -22.82 -6.65 3.53
CA PHE A 6 -21.88 -5.61 3.96
C PHE A 6 -22.54 -4.25 3.84
N ASP A 7 -22.74 -3.54 4.95
CA ASP A 7 -23.36 -2.21 4.96
C ASP A 7 -24.67 -2.13 4.13
N GLY A 8 -25.45 -3.23 4.11
CA GLY A 8 -26.70 -3.36 3.35
C GLY A 8 -26.55 -3.92 1.92
N ILE A 9 -25.33 -4.15 1.43
CA ILE A 9 -25.05 -4.70 0.10
C ILE A 9 -24.76 -6.20 0.22
N GLU A 10 -25.51 -7.02 -0.51
CA GLU A 10 -25.31 -8.47 -0.52
C GLU A 10 -24.24 -8.92 -1.51
N VAL A 11 -23.46 -9.94 -1.14
CA VAL A 11 -22.47 -10.58 -2.00
C VAL A 11 -22.43 -12.08 -1.72
N GLU A 12 -22.24 -12.87 -2.76
CA GLU A 12 -21.99 -14.31 -2.66
C GLU A 12 -20.52 -14.60 -2.91
N VAL A 13 -19.93 -15.43 -2.05
CA VAL A 13 -18.52 -15.81 -2.13
C VAL A 13 -18.31 -17.29 -1.83
N GLU A 14 -17.14 -17.78 -2.21
CA GLU A 14 -16.71 -19.13 -1.89
C GLU A 14 -16.50 -19.30 -0.38
N ASP A 15 -16.81 -20.50 0.11
CA ASP A 15 -16.65 -20.86 1.52
C ASP A 15 -15.15 -20.78 1.90
N GLY A 16 -14.86 -20.21 3.07
CA GLY A 16 -13.49 -19.97 3.53
C GLY A 16 -12.91 -18.61 3.12
N THR A 17 -13.59 -17.84 2.27
CA THR A 17 -13.23 -16.44 1.99
C THR A 17 -13.26 -15.61 3.28
N THR A 18 -12.28 -14.72 3.49
CA THR A 18 -12.29 -13.82 4.66
C THR A 18 -13.26 -12.68 4.46
N ILE A 19 -13.75 -12.09 5.56
CA ILE A 19 -14.66 -10.93 5.51
C ILE A 19 -14.07 -9.79 4.65
N LEU A 20 -12.77 -9.51 4.79
CA LEU A 20 -12.09 -8.49 3.99
C LEU A 20 -12.13 -8.82 2.48
N ASN A 21 -11.79 -10.05 2.10
CA ASN A 21 -11.76 -10.45 0.70
C ASN A 21 -13.16 -10.52 0.09
N ALA A 22 -14.17 -10.84 0.89
CA ALA A 22 -15.56 -10.77 0.47
C ALA A 22 -16.01 -9.32 0.20
N ALA A 23 -15.66 -8.38 1.09
CA ALA A 23 -15.92 -6.96 0.86
C ALA A 23 -15.22 -6.42 -0.41
N ARG A 24 -14.01 -6.91 -0.71
CA ARG A 24 -13.28 -6.57 -1.94
C ARG A 24 -14.00 -6.98 -3.23
N LYS A 25 -14.87 -8.00 -3.20
CA LYS A 25 -15.70 -8.35 -4.36
C LYS A 25 -16.75 -7.29 -4.69
N ILE A 26 -17.14 -6.47 -3.71
CA ILE A 26 -18.04 -5.33 -3.88
C ILE A 26 -17.23 -4.10 -4.30
N GLY A 27 -16.12 -3.83 -3.60
CA GLY A 27 -15.25 -2.66 -3.86
C GLY A 27 -15.76 -1.38 -3.20
N GLY A 28 -15.01 -0.28 -3.37
CA GLY A 28 -15.37 1.03 -2.80
C GLY A 28 -15.27 1.09 -1.26
N ASP A 29 -16.09 1.95 -0.66
CA ASP A 29 -16.00 2.30 0.77
C ASP A 29 -16.37 1.16 1.73
N VAL A 30 -17.06 0.11 1.25
CA VAL A 30 -17.40 -1.04 2.08
C VAL A 30 -16.18 -1.90 2.40
N VAL A 31 -15.06 -1.73 1.68
CA VAL A 31 -13.82 -2.47 1.91
C VAL A 31 -13.14 -1.94 3.19
N PRO A 32 -12.93 -2.78 4.23
CA PRO A 32 -12.22 -2.35 5.42
C PRO A 32 -10.75 -2.01 5.11
N PRO A 33 -10.18 -0.94 5.68
CA PRO A 33 -8.77 -0.60 5.50
C PRO A 33 -7.87 -1.66 6.15
N ALA A 34 -6.71 -1.94 5.54
CA ALA A 34 -5.79 -2.95 6.06
C ALA A 34 -4.32 -2.57 5.84
N MET A 35 -3.54 -2.59 6.93
CA MET A 35 -2.11 -2.20 6.92
C MET A 35 -1.15 -3.39 6.96
N CYS A 36 -1.53 -4.51 7.59
CA CYS A 36 -0.67 -5.69 7.73
C CYS A 36 -1.06 -6.85 6.81
N TYR A 37 -2.34 -6.93 6.45
CA TYR A 37 -2.81 -7.93 5.49
C TYR A 37 -2.33 -7.58 4.09
N TYR A 38 -1.93 -8.58 3.34
CA TYR A 38 -1.41 -8.45 1.98
C TYR A 38 -1.68 -9.75 1.23
N THR A 39 -2.60 -9.75 0.25
CA THR A 39 -3.05 -10.99 -0.42
C THR A 39 -1.90 -11.88 -0.94
N PRO A 40 -0.87 -11.34 -1.61
CA PRO A 40 0.27 -12.15 -2.07
C PRO A 40 1.07 -12.83 -0.96
N LEU A 41 1.01 -12.35 0.28
CA LEU A 41 1.78 -12.87 1.41
C LEU A 41 0.89 -13.78 2.26
N LYS A 42 1.05 -15.08 2.09
CA LYS A 42 0.24 -16.10 2.78
C LYS A 42 0.39 -15.98 4.30
N GLY A 43 -0.72 -15.99 5.01
CA GLY A 43 -0.75 -15.87 6.48
C GLY A 43 -0.45 -14.46 7.02
N SER A 44 -0.27 -13.47 6.15
CA SER A 44 -0.23 -12.06 6.57
C SER A 44 -1.60 -11.61 7.09
N GLY A 45 -1.62 -10.62 7.98
CA GLY A 45 -2.85 -10.12 8.59
C GLY A 45 -2.93 -10.34 10.11
N GLY A 46 -3.99 -9.80 10.72
CA GLY A 46 -4.28 -9.96 12.14
C GLY A 46 -3.33 -9.23 13.10
N LYS A 47 -2.39 -8.41 12.62
CA LYS A 47 -1.44 -7.66 13.48
C LYS A 47 -1.91 -6.25 13.82
N CYS A 48 -2.20 -5.44 12.79
CA CYS A 48 -2.42 -3.99 12.94
C CYS A 48 -3.83 -3.59 13.40
N ARG A 49 -4.81 -4.50 13.33
CA ARG A 49 -6.22 -4.29 13.68
C ARG A 49 -6.97 -3.18 12.93
N ALA A 50 -6.36 -2.46 11.98
CA ALA A 50 -7.04 -1.44 11.14
C ALA A 50 -8.35 -1.92 10.48
N CYS A 51 -8.42 -3.21 10.14
CA CYS A 51 -9.53 -3.85 9.45
C CYS A 51 -10.67 -4.34 10.38
N LEU A 52 -10.76 -3.83 11.61
CA LEU A 52 -11.83 -4.20 12.52
C LEU A 52 -13.20 -3.83 11.92
N VAL A 53 -14.16 -4.74 12.04
CA VAL A 53 -15.55 -4.58 11.60
C VAL A 53 -16.49 -5.13 12.67
N LYS A 54 -17.75 -4.72 12.63
CA LYS A 54 -18.80 -5.23 13.53
C LYS A 54 -19.61 -6.29 12.79
N VAL A 55 -19.78 -7.46 13.41
CA VAL A 55 -20.66 -8.52 12.89
C VAL A 55 -21.94 -8.50 13.72
N THR A 56 -23.02 -8.04 13.11
CA THR A 56 -24.33 -7.89 13.77
C THR A 56 -25.17 -9.16 13.72
N ALA A 57 -24.93 -10.03 12.73
CA ALA A 57 -25.45 -11.39 12.69
C ALA A 57 -24.34 -12.35 12.28
N GLY A 58 -24.08 -13.37 13.10
CA GLY A 58 -22.97 -14.31 12.89
C GLY A 58 -23.16 -15.21 11.67
N SER A 59 -24.34 -15.82 11.54
CA SER A 59 -24.74 -16.65 10.40
C SER A 59 -26.26 -16.88 10.39
N ALA A 60 -26.79 -17.48 9.33
CA ALA A 60 -28.17 -17.94 9.27
C ALA A 60 -28.48 -19.03 10.33
N LYS A 61 -27.48 -19.84 10.71
CA LYS A 61 -27.62 -20.90 11.72
C LYS A 61 -27.58 -20.36 13.15
N ASP A 62 -26.74 -19.35 13.38
CA ASP A 62 -26.59 -18.66 14.65
C ASP A 62 -26.54 -17.14 14.39
N PRO A 63 -27.69 -16.45 14.45
CA PRO A 63 -27.79 -15.04 14.10
C PRO A 63 -27.29 -14.12 15.21
N ARG A 64 -26.75 -14.67 16.32
CA ARG A 64 -26.27 -13.84 17.42
C ARG A 64 -25.14 -12.92 16.93
N PRO A 65 -25.13 -11.64 17.36
CA PRO A 65 -24.04 -10.73 17.05
C PRO A 65 -22.75 -11.23 17.70
N MET A 66 -21.62 -10.99 17.05
CA MET A 66 -20.33 -11.24 17.70
C MET A 66 -20.12 -10.20 18.81
N PRO A 67 -19.66 -10.61 20.00
CA PRO A 67 -19.62 -9.73 21.17
C PRO A 67 -18.55 -8.63 21.08
N LYS A 68 -17.61 -8.74 20.14
CA LYS A 68 -16.52 -7.80 19.91
C LYS A 68 -16.37 -7.55 18.43
N LEU A 69 -15.76 -6.42 18.09
CA LEU A 69 -15.28 -6.18 16.72
C LEU A 69 -14.29 -7.27 16.33
N VAL A 70 -14.36 -7.72 15.09
CA VAL A 70 -13.52 -8.80 14.57
C VAL A 70 -12.60 -8.30 13.47
N ALA A 71 -11.42 -8.90 13.37
CA ALA A 71 -10.46 -8.55 12.34
C ALA A 71 -10.87 -9.20 11.01
N SER A 72 -11.44 -8.39 10.10
CA SER A 72 -12.00 -8.90 8.84
C SER A 72 -11.00 -9.64 7.94
N CYS A 73 -9.71 -9.30 8.03
CA CYS A 73 -8.67 -9.92 7.20
C CYS A 73 -8.36 -11.39 7.51
N VAL A 74 -8.74 -11.89 8.70
CA VAL A 74 -8.46 -13.27 9.14
C VAL A 74 -9.71 -14.05 9.53
N THR A 75 -10.84 -13.37 9.73
CA THR A 75 -12.11 -14.02 10.04
C THR A 75 -12.77 -14.51 8.74
N PRO A 76 -13.04 -15.82 8.60
CA PRO A 76 -13.80 -16.35 7.46
C PRO A 76 -15.27 -15.92 7.55
N VAL A 77 -15.88 -15.73 6.39
CA VAL A 77 -17.33 -15.48 6.31
C VAL A 77 -18.13 -16.74 6.65
N GLN A 78 -19.37 -16.53 7.09
CA GLN A 78 -20.36 -17.59 7.24
C GLN A 78 -21.62 -17.19 6.46
N ASP A 79 -22.37 -18.18 5.99
CA ASP A 79 -23.62 -17.93 5.28
C ASP A 79 -24.65 -17.22 6.17
N GLY A 80 -25.25 -16.15 5.67
CA GLY A 80 -26.16 -15.27 6.40
C GLY A 80 -25.48 -14.28 7.34
N MET A 81 -24.16 -14.09 7.24
CA MET A 81 -23.43 -13.11 8.05
C MET A 81 -23.79 -11.67 7.64
N VAL A 82 -23.97 -10.79 8.62
CA VAL A 82 -24.18 -9.34 8.39
C VAL A 82 -23.05 -8.56 9.04
N VAL A 83 -22.38 -7.75 8.23
CA VAL A 83 -21.17 -6.99 8.60
C VAL A 83 -21.44 -5.49 8.40
N GLU A 84 -21.17 -4.72 9.44
CA GLU A 84 -21.14 -3.26 9.39
C GLU A 84 -19.68 -2.78 9.42
N ASN A 85 -19.28 -2.05 8.38
CA ASN A 85 -17.93 -1.52 8.19
C ASN A 85 -17.91 0.01 8.33
N THR A 86 -18.78 0.71 7.59
CA THR A 86 -18.87 2.17 7.58
C THR A 86 -20.05 2.68 8.42
N LEU A 87 -21.12 1.90 8.50
CA LEU A 87 -22.34 2.29 9.21
C LEU A 87 -22.20 2.26 10.74
N SER A 88 -21.22 1.52 11.26
CA SER A 88 -21.07 1.30 12.69
C SER A 88 -20.24 2.39 13.38
N PRO A 89 -20.80 3.20 14.29
CA PRO A 89 -20.02 4.21 15.03
C PRO A 89 -18.92 3.58 15.88
N GLN A 90 -19.14 2.36 16.38
CA GLN A 90 -18.16 1.60 17.15
C GLN A 90 -16.91 1.25 16.33
N VAL A 91 -17.08 0.93 15.04
CA VAL A 91 -15.96 0.64 14.14
C VAL A 91 -15.16 1.91 13.87
N MET A 92 -15.85 3.03 13.61
CA MET A 92 -15.19 4.32 13.38
C MET A 92 -14.40 4.79 14.60
N GLU A 93 -14.94 4.60 15.81
CA GLU A 93 -14.23 4.93 17.05
C GLU A 93 -13.02 4.01 17.28
N ALA A 94 -13.16 2.71 17.01
CA ALA A 94 -12.04 1.77 17.10
C ALA A 94 -10.90 2.14 16.14
N ARG A 95 -11.21 2.62 14.92
CA ARG A 95 -10.20 3.08 13.96
C ARG A 95 -9.42 4.29 14.46
N LYS A 96 -10.09 5.28 15.06
CA LYS A 96 -9.41 6.43 15.69
C LYS A 96 -8.41 5.96 16.74
N GLY A 97 -8.82 5.04 17.62
CA GLY A 97 -7.94 4.46 18.64
C GLY A 97 -6.76 3.68 18.03
N ILE A 98 -6.98 2.97 16.93
CA ILE A 98 -5.89 2.29 16.20
C ILE A 98 -4.93 3.30 15.57
N VAL A 99 -5.43 4.35 14.93
CA VAL A 99 -4.59 5.42 14.39
C VAL A 99 -3.76 6.07 15.50
N GLU A 100 -4.39 6.40 16.63
CA GLU A 100 -3.68 6.93 17.80
C GLU A 100 -2.58 5.97 18.24
N MET A 101 -2.87 4.67 18.44
CA MET A 101 -1.87 3.66 18.81
C MET A 101 -0.73 3.52 17.80
N LEU A 102 -1.01 3.58 16.50
CA LEU A 102 0.02 3.51 15.46
C LEU A 102 0.90 4.76 15.45
N LEU A 103 0.36 5.92 15.81
CA LEU A 103 1.05 7.20 15.82
C LEU A 103 1.71 7.55 17.14
N ILE A 104 1.37 6.91 18.27
CA ILE A 104 1.94 7.21 19.61
C ILE A 104 3.47 7.21 19.57
N ASN A 105 4.07 6.18 18.96
CA ASN A 105 5.52 6.00 18.88
C ASN A 105 6.09 6.28 17.48
N HIS A 106 5.27 6.71 16.51
CA HIS A 106 5.74 7.04 15.17
C HIS A 106 6.40 8.42 15.16
N PRO A 107 7.58 8.61 14.54
CA PRO A 107 8.26 9.90 14.54
C PRO A 107 7.53 10.92 13.66
N LEU A 108 7.68 12.21 13.98
CA LEU A 108 7.16 13.33 13.19
C LEU A 108 8.03 13.62 11.95
N ASP A 109 8.35 12.56 11.22
CA ASP A 109 9.31 12.56 10.12
C ASP A 109 8.67 12.85 8.76
N CYS A 110 7.35 13.04 8.68
CA CYS A 110 6.63 13.16 7.41
C CYS A 110 7.28 14.13 6.39
N PRO A 111 7.78 15.32 6.77
CA PRO A 111 8.44 16.22 5.81
C PRO A 111 9.71 15.66 5.18
N VAL A 112 10.46 14.86 5.93
CA VAL A 112 11.74 14.25 5.53
C VAL A 112 11.60 12.77 5.15
N CYS A 113 10.41 12.20 5.26
CA CYS A 113 10.12 10.83 4.89
C CYS A 113 9.96 10.71 3.38
N ASP A 114 10.67 9.77 2.77
CA ASP A 114 10.62 9.55 1.31
C ASP A 114 9.25 8.99 0.86
N GLN A 115 8.60 8.22 1.73
CA GLN A 115 7.26 7.65 1.53
C GLN A 115 6.14 8.70 1.66
N ALA A 116 6.43 9.95 2.02
CA ALA A 116 5.40 10.98 2.14
C ALA A 116 4.65 11.15 0.82
N GLY A 117 3.31 11.16 0.88
CA GLY A 117 2.43 11.20 -0.29
C GLY A 117 2.06 9.84 -0.89
N GLU A 118 2.75 8.77 -0.49
CA GLU A 118 2.42 7.38 -0.84
C GLU A 118 2.46 6.46 0.39
N CYS A 119 2.24 7.04 1.57
CA CYS A 119 2.27 6.34 2.86
C CYS A 119 0.85 5.91 3.24
N ASP A 120 0.64 4.60 3.40
CA ASP A 120 -0.66 4.05 3.80
C ASP A 120 -1.06 4.57 5.19
N LEU A 121 -0.10 4.75 6.11
CA LEU A 121 -0.38 5.26 7.46
C LEU A 121 -0.82 6.73 7.43
N GLN A 122 -0.22 7.53 6.53
CA GLN A 122 -0.62 8.92 6.34
C GLN A 122 -2.07 8.99 5.85
N ASN A 123 -2.41 8.20 4.83
CA ASN A 123 -3.76 8.15 4.28
C ASN A 123 -4.77 7.61 5.29
N PHE A 124 -4.41 6.56 6.03
CA PHE A 124 -5.24 5.98 7.07
C PHE A 124 -5.49 6.98 8.22
N SER A 125 -4.47 7.73 8.63
CA SER A 125 -4.59 8.79 9.62
C SER A 125 -5.42 9.96 9.11
N TYR A 126 -5.32 10.33 7.83
CA TYR A 126 -6.13 11.40 7.26
C TYR A 126 -7.61 11.03 7.22
N ALA A 127 -7.93 9.77 6.87
CA ALA A 127 -9.30 9.30 6.75
C ALA A 127 -9.98 8.98 8.10
N HIS A 128 -9.23 8.50 9.09
CA HIS A 128 -9.81 7.98 10.34
C HIS A 128 -9.16 8.50 11.62
N GLY A 129 -8.12 9.32 11.54
CA GLY A 129 -7.42 9.87 12.70
C GLY A 129 -8.09 11.09 13.30
N THR A 130 -7.52 11.56 14.40
CA THR A 130 -7.86 12.85 15.03
C THR A 130 -6.89 13.93 14.60
N SER A 131 -7.32 15.20 14.64
CA SER A 131 -6.46 16.34 14.30
C SER A 131 -5.37 16.63 15.34
N ALA A 132 -5.58 16.19 16.59
CA ALA A 132 -4.65 16.38 17.70
C ALA A 132 -4.20 15.04 18.29
N THR A 133 -2.99 15.03 18.85
CA THR A 133 -2.46 13.95 19.69
C THR A 133 -2.62 14.33 21.16
N ARG A 134 -2.91 13.33 22.01
CA ARG A 134 -2.90 13.48 23.47
C ARG A 134 -1.65 12.90 24.12
N PHE A 135 -0.81 12.22 23.33
CA PHE A 135 0.43 11.63 23.78
C PHE A 135 1.53 12.69 23.84
N GLU A 136 2.02 12.97 25.05
CA GLU A 136 3.05 13.98 25.36
C GLU A 136 4.37 13.37 25.87
N GLU A 137 4.40 12.05 26.06
CA GLU A 137 5.57 11.34 26.60
C GLU A 137 6.68 11.17 25.55
N GLU A 138 7.85 10.74 26.01
CA GLU A 138 8.97 10.42 25.13
C GLU A 138 8.62 9.22 24.22
N ARG A 139 8.84 9.41 22.92
CA ARG A 139 8.64 8.36 21.91
C ARG A 139 9.82 7.41 21.96
N ARG A 140 9.54 6.11 21.86
CA ARG A 140 10.61 5.10 21.74
C ARG A 140 11.50 5.41 20.53
N THR A 141 12.80 5.16 20.69
CA THR A 141 13.78 5.27 19.62
C THR A 141 14.60 3.99 19.52
N PHE A 142 15.06 3.70 18.31
CA PHE A 142 15.90 2.55 17.97
C PHE A 142 17.19 3.03 17.35
N GLU A 143 18.26 2.27 17.60
CA GLU A 143 19.54 2.48 16.95
C GLU A 143 19.44 2.21 15.45
N ARG A 144 20.23 2.95 14.67
CA ARG A 144 20.24 2.78 13.22
C ARG A 144 21.05 1.54 12.87
N GLN A 145 20.39 0.60 12.20
CA GLN A 145 21.04 -0.59 11.65
C GLN A 145 21.24 -0.39 10.14
N ASP A 146 22.45 -0.68 9.64
CA ASP A 146 22.68 -0.80 8.20
C ASP A 146 22.40 -2.23 7.75
N ILE A 147 21.48 -2.36 6.81
CA ILE A 147 20.98 -3.64 6.30
C ILE A 147 21.39 -3.87 4.84
N GLY A 148 22.29 -3.03 4.29
CA GLY A 148 22.84 -3.21 2.95
C GLY A 148 22.78 -1.96 2.06
N PRO A 149 23.42 -2.00 0.88
CA PRO A 149 23.58 -0.83 0.03
C PRO A 149 22.29 -0.40 -0.71
N LEU A 150 21.31 -1.29 -0.86
CA LEU A 150 20.10 -1.04 -1.67
C LEU A 150 18.89 -0.59 -0.84
N ILE A 151 18.77 -1.07 0.40
CA ILE A 151 17.58 -0.87 1.24
C ILE A 151 17.99 -0.08 2.48
N GLN A 152 17.27 1.00 2.77
CA GLN A 152 17.44 1.78 3.99
C GLN A 152 16.36 1.41 4.99
N LEU A 153 16.76 1.02 6.19
CA LEU A 153 15.89 0.84 7.35
C LEU A 153 15.85 2.12 8.21
N HIS A 154 14.64 2.60 8.49
CA HIS A 154 14.32 3.58 9.51
C HIS A 154 13.34 2.98 10.50
N MET A 155 13.88 2.27 11.49
CA MET A 155 13.09 1.46 12.39
C MET A 155 12.06 2.26 13.20
N ASN A 156 12.38 3.50 13.60
CA ASN A 156 11.44 4.38 14.30
C ASN A 156 10.11 4.58 13.54
N ARG A 157 10.13 4.53 12.19
CA ARG A 157 8.92 4.68 11.37
C ARG A 157 8.10 3.38 11.25
N CYS A 158 8.65 2.24 11.65
CA CYS A 158 8.01 0.94 11.46
C CYS A 158 6.86 0.72 12.46
N ILE A 159 5.72 0.27 11.93
CA ILE A 159 4.52 -0.07 12.70
C ILE A 159 4.40 -1.56 13.03
N LEU A 160 5.48 -2.33 12.85
CA LEU A 160 5.53 -3.77 13.15
C LEU A 160 4.39 -4.56 12.47
N CYS A 161 4.10 -4.26 11.20
CA CYS A 161 3.07 -4.96 10.42
C CYS A 161 3.50 -6.35 9.92
N TYR A 162 4.80 -6.64 9.96
CA TYR A 162 5.48 -7.88 9.55
C TYR A 162 5.45 -8.18 8.04
N ARG A 163 4.91 -7.30 7.18
CA ARG A 163 4.90 -7.52 5.73
C ARG A 163 6.29 -7.79 5.15
N CYS A 164 7.33 -7.07 5.59
CA CYS A 164 8.70 -7.29 5.15
C CYS A 164 9.24 -8.67 5.54
N VAL A 165 8.93 -9.14 6.76
CA VAL A 165 9.33 -10.45 7.26
C VAL A 165 8.68 -11.56 6.44
N TYR A 166 7.37 -11.48 6.19
CA TYR A 166 6.67 -12.44 5.32
C TYR A 166 7.21 -12.41 3.89
N THR A 167 7.54 -11.24 3.36
CA THR A 167 8.09 -11.09 2.01
C THR A 167 9.46 -11.76 1.89
N ALA A 168 10.35 -11.50 2.84
CA ALA A 168 11.65 -12.17 2.84
C ALA A 168 11.52 -13.69 3.07
N ASP A 169 10.60 -14.13 3.91
CA ASP A 169 10.38 -15.56 4.19
C ASP A 169 9.82 -16.33 2.99
N GLN A 170 8.95 -15.70 2.19
CA GLN A 170 8.21 -16.38 1.11
C GLN A 170 8.80 -16.15 -0.27
N ILE A 171 9.49 -15.02 -0.50
CA ILE A 171 9.91 -14.58 -1.84
C ILE A 171 11.43 -14.65 -2.01
N THR A 172 12.21 -14.70 -0.93
CA THR A 172 13.67 -14.80 -1.01
C THR A 172 14.17 -16.16 -0.55
N ASP A 173 15.32 -16.61 -1.06
CA ASP A 173 15.90 -17.91 -0.72
C ASP A 173 16.21 -18.06 0.78
N LYS A 174 16.61 -16.96 1.42
CA LYS A 174 16.92 -16.94 2.85
C LYS A 174 16.54 -15.61 3.47
N ARG A 175 15.65 -15.67 4.47
CA ARG A 175 15.34 -14.53 5.33
C ARG A 175 16.51 -14.23 6.28
N VAL A 176 16.98 -12.99 6.30
CA VAL A 176 18.08 -12.52 7.17
C VAL A 176 17.65 -11.55 8.28
N HIS A 177 16.47 -10.93 8.15
CA HIS A 177 15.92 -10.01 9.15
C HIS A 177 14.62 -10.58 9.74
N GLY A 178 14.24 -10.10 10.92
CA GLY A 178 13.07 -10.57 11.63
C GLY A 178 12.61 -9.59 12.70
N VAL A 179 11.70 -10.06 13.54
CA VAL A 179 11.25 -9.31 14.70
C VAL A 179 12.15 -9.68 15.87
N LEU A 180 12.82 -8.69 16.44
CA LEU A 180 13.65 -8.80 17.63
C LEU A 180 12.90 -8.21 18.82
N GLY A 181 13.18 -8.71 20.02
CA GLY A 181 12.55 -8.24 21.25
C GLY A 181 11.05 -8.60 21.35
N ARG A 182 10.34 -7.89 22.24
CA ARG A 182 8.91 -8.08 22.50
C ARG A 182 8.28 -6.79 23.01
N GLY A 183 6.97 -6.65 22.84
CA GLY A 183 6.22 -5.51 23.37
C GLY A 183 6.57 -4.20 22.65
N ASP A 184 6.67 -3.12 23.41
CA ASP A 184 7.06 -1.80 22.96
C ASP A 184 8.53 -1.72 22.50
N ALA A 185 9.40 -2.58 23.01
CA ALA A 185 10.80 -2.71 22.58
C ALA A 185 10.98 -3.58 21.32
N ALA A 186 9.89 -4.07 20.72
CA ALA A 186 10.00 -4.89 19.51
C ALA A 186 10.46 -4.07 18.30
N GLU A 187 11.39 -4.64 17.54
CA GLU A 187 11.94 -4.03 16.34
C GLU A 187 12.09 -4.99 15.15
N ILE A 188 12.10 -4.43 13.95
CA ILE A 188 12.55 -5.15 12.75
C ILE A 188 14.04 -4.90 12.62
N GLY A 189 14.82 -5.97 12.61
CA GLY A 189 16.27 -5.86 12.53
C GLY A 189 16.92 -7.18 12.10
N THR A 190 18.23 -7.14 11.95
CA THR A 190 19.07 -8.32 11.70
C THR A 190 19.77 -8.68 13.01
N TYR A 191 19.55 -9.89 13.53
CA TYR A 191 20.12 -10.29 14.83
C TYR A 191 21.66 -10.30 14.83
N ILE A 192 22.24 -10.67 13.69
CA ILE A 192 23.66 -10.53 13.36
C ILE A 192 23.70 -9.54 12.20
N GLU A 193 24.68 -8.63 12.16
CA GLU A 193 24.89 -7.61 11.11
C GLU A 193 25.09 -8.25 9.73
N ASN A 194 24.00 -8.77 9.17
CA ASN A 194 23.93 -9.40 7.88
C ASN A 194 23.27 -8.44 6.90
N VAL A 195 23.87 -8.32 5.74
CA VAL A 195 23.28 -7.58 4.63
C VAL A 195 22.07 -8.34 4.09
N ILE A 196 20.98 -7.62 3.79
CA ILE A 196 19.85 -8.19 3.03
C ILE A 196 20.21 -8.23 1.54
N ASP A 197 21.07 -9.18 1.21
CA ASP A 197 21.54 -9.43 -0.15
C ASP A 197 20.89 -10.69 -0.71
N ASN A 198 19.68 -10.54 -1.26
CA ASN A 198 18.99 -11.59 -2.00
C ASN A 198 18.40 -10.95 -3.27
N ASP A 199 18.34 -11.70 -4.38
CA ASP A 199 17.90 -11.16 -5.68
C ASP A 199 16.47 -10.58 -5.66
N PHE A 200 15.61 -10.98 -4.72
CA PHE A 200 14.24 -10.43 -4.58
C PHE A 200 14.05 -9.56 -3.32
N SER A 201 15.13 -9.24 -2.59
CA SER A 201 15.03 -8.52 -1.32
C SER A 201 14.42 -7.12 -1.44
N GLY A 202 14.59 -6.43 -2.57
CA GLY A 202 14.07 -5.08 -2.79
C GLY A 202 12.54 -4.98 -2.71
N ASN A 203 11.82 -6.10 -2.85
CA ASN A 203 10.36 -6.11 -2.73
C ASN A 203 9.87 -5.79 -1.31
N VAL A 204 10.73 -5.85 -0.29
CA VAL A 204 10.36 -5.40 1.07
C VAL A 204 10.06 -3.90 1.13
N ILE A 205 10.53 -3.13 0.16
CA ILE A 205 10.22 -1.69 0.03
C ILE A 205 8.77 -1.52 -0.44
N ASP A 206 8.37 -2.23 -1.50
CA ASP A 206 7.03 -2.06 -2.10
C ASP A 206 5.90 -2.53 -1.19
N VAL A 207 6.14 -3.54 -0.36
CA VAL A 207 5.16 -4.08 0.60
C VAL A 207 5.11 -3.26 1.89
N CYS A 208 6.08 -2.38 2.17
CA CYS A 208 6.12 -1.59 3.39
C CYS A 208 5.03 -0.52 3.35
N PRO A 209 4.07 -0.50 4.30
CA PRO A 209 2.98 0.50 4.30
C PRO A 209 3.41 1.88 4.81
N VAL A 210 4.67 2.01 5.23
CA VAL A 210 5.25 3.20 5.88
C VAL A 210 6.67 3.40 5.37
N GLY A 211 7.25 4.58 5.58
CA GLY A 211 8.62 4.87 5.13
C GLY A 211 9.73 4.28 6.01
N ALA A 212 9.53 3.07 6.55
CA ALA A 212 10.50 2.35 7.34
C ALA A 212 11.53 1.62 6.49
N LEU A 213 11.12 1.06 5.33
CA LEU A 213 12.01 0.43 4.36
C LEU A 213 11.91 1.22 3.06
N THR A 214 12.99 1.88 2.66
CA THR A 214 13.01 2.76 1.48
C THR A 214 14.18 2.42 0.55
N ASP A 215 14.03 2.72 -0.73
CA ASP A 215 15.06 2.52 -1.76
C ASP A 215 16.22 3.53 -1.59
N LYS A 216 17.43 3.07 -1.24
CA LYS A 216 18.62 3.93 -1.10
C LYS A 216 19.00 4.63 -2.41
N THR A 217 18.67 4.03 -3.56
CA THR A 217 18.96 4.57 -4.89
C THR A 217 18.02 5.69 -5.32
N PHE A 218 16.82 5.78 -4.73
CA PHE A 218 15.82 6.81 -5.02
C PHE A 218 15.72 7.88 -3.93
N ARG A 219 16.02 7.50 -2.70
CA ARG A 219 15.84 8.30 -1.49
C ARG A 219 16.30 9.75 -1.70
N PHE A 220 15.39 10.69 -1.43
CA PHE A 220 15.62 12.13 -1.47
C PHE A 220 15.95 12.72 -2.85
N LYS A 221 15.96 11.92 -3.92
CA LYS A 221 16.13 12.45 -5.28
C LYS A 221 14.89 13.22 -5.73
N ASN A 222 13.69 12.78 -5.33
CA ASN A 222 12.45 13.44 -5.69
C ASN A 222 11.29 13.08 -4.74
N ARG A 223 10.14 13.72 -4.91
CA ARG A 223 8.86 13.31 -4.31
C ARG A 223 7.93 12.72 -5.37
N VAL A 224 7.10 11.77 -4.97
CA VAL A 224 6.24 11.00 -5.87
C VAL A 224 5.21 11.83 -6.64
N TRP A 225 4.77 12.96 -6.09
CA TRP A 225 3.85 13.87 -6.78
C TRP A 225 4.53 14.72 -7.86
N PHE A 226 5.86 14.66 -8.00
CA PHE A 226 6.61 15.31 -9.09
C PHE A 226 7.12 14.32 -10.16
N THR A 227 6.85 13.02 -9.99
CA THR A 227 7.28 11.97 -10.92
C THR A 227 6.11 11.48 -11.74
N LYS A 228 6.32 11.18 -13.03
CA LYS A 228 5.31 10.65 -13.94
C LYS A 228 5.41 9.11 -13.99
N PRO A 229 4.52 8.37 -13.31
CA PRO A 229 4.56 6.92 -13.35
C PRO A 229 4.03 6.40 -14.69
N VAL A 230 4.79 5.50 -15.33
CA VAL A 230 4.38 4.78 -16.54
C VAL A 230 4.47 3.28 -16.30
N ASP A 231 3.50 2.54 -16.81
CA ASP A 231 3.57 1.09 -16.84
C ASP A 231 4.51 0.67 -17.98
N ALA A 232 5.44 -0.22 -17.69
CA ALA A 232 6.43 -0.71 -18.65
C ALA A 232 6.76 -2.18 -18.41
N HIS A 233 7.34 -2.84 -19.40
CA HIS A 233 7.84 -4.20 -19.25
C HIS A 233 9.17 -4.42 -19.98
N ARG A 234 9.86 -5.49 -19.59
CA ARG A 234 11.03 -6.03 -20.30
C ARG A 234 11.04 -7.55 -20.22
N ASP A 235 11.74 -8.19 -21.14
CA ASP A 235 12.01 -9.63 -21.05
C ASP A 235 13.11 -9.88 -20.01
N CYS A 236 12.70 -10.30 -18.81
CA CYS A 236 13.61 -10.64 -17.73
C CYS A 236 13.63 -12.16 -17.52
N PRO A 237 14.81 -12.80 -17.41
CA PRO A 237 14.88 -14.25 -17.14
C PRO A 237 14.50 -14.63 -15.70
N LYS A 238 14.43 -13.66 -14.77
CA LYS A 238 14.25 -13.93 -13.33
C LYS A 238 12.84 -13.61 -12.80
N CYS A 239 12.13 -12.65 -13.40
CA CYS A 239 10.80 -12.24 -12.97
C CYS A 239 9.89 -11.93 -14.16
N ALA A 240 8.61 -11.61 -13.90
CA ALA A 240 7.65 -11.27 -14.95
C ALA A 240 8.01 -10.01 -15.76
N GLY A 241 8.99 -9.22 -15.32
CA GLY A 241 9.49 -8.05 -16.03
C GLY A 241 8.51 -6.88 -16.13
N LYS A 242 7.31 -6.97 -15.54
CA LYS A 242 6.29 -5.91 -15.52
C LYS A 242 6.49 -4.97 -14.33
N VAL A 243 6.68 -3.69 -14.61
CA VAL A 243 7.03 -2.68 -13.61
C VAL A 243 6.23 -1.38 -13.79
N VAL A 244 6.43 -0.48 -12.83
CA VAL A 244 6.13 0.95 -12.94
C VAL A 244 7.45 1.71 -12.94
N LEU A 245 7.69 2.49 -13.98
CA LEU A 245 8.81 3.43 -14.04
C LEU A 245 8.34 4.78 -13.52
N TRP A 246 9.06 5.33 -12.55
CA TRP A 246 8.79 6.65 -12.00
C TRP A 246 9.76 7.65 -12.61
N THR A 247 9.31 8.35 -13.63
CA THR A 247 10.19 9.21 -14.45
C THR A 247 10.06 10.68 -14.10
N ARG A 248 11.09 11.46 -14.40
CA ARG A 248 11.01 12.92 -14.47
C ARG A 248 11.80 13.40 -15.66
N GLY A 249 11.11 13.90 -16.68
CA GLY A 249 11.75 14.11 -17.98
C GLY A 249 12.16 12.75 -18.56
N ASN A 250 13.43 12.62 -18.95
CA ASN A 250 13.96 11.38 -19.53
C ASN A 250 14.57 10.44 -18.47
N ASP A 251 14.72 10.89 -17.22
CA ASP A 251 15.38 10.11 -16.18
C ASP A 251 14.40 9.16 -15.50
N VAL A 252 14.75 7.87 -15.39
CA VAL A 252 14.03 6.91 -14.56
C VAL A 252 14.59 6.99 -13.14
N LEU A 253 13.85 7.64 -12.25
CA LEU A 253 14.31 7.86 -10.88
C LEU A 253 14.19 6.60 -10.02
N ARG A 254 13.10 5.84 -10.19
CA ARG A 254 12.91 4.54 -9.55
C ARG A 254 12.05 3.59 -10.36
N VAL A 255 12.14 2.32 -10.02
CA VAL A 255 11.36 1.23 -10.61
C VAL A 255 10.70 0.47 -9.47
N THR A 256 9.39 0.24 -9.57
CA THR A 256 8.62 -0.51 -8.57
C THR A 256 7.83 -1.62 -9.24
N ALA A 257 7.42 -2.63 -8.49
CA ALA A 257 6.46 -3.60 -8.98
C ALA A 257 5.08 -2.94 -9.21
N ARG A 258 4.29 -3.51 -10.12
CA ARG A 258 2.91 -3.08 -10.32
C ARG A 258 2.05 -3.47 -9.13
N LYS A 259 1.22 -2.54 -8.68
CA LYS A 259 0.25 -2.76 -7.59
C LYS A 259 -1.17 -2.79 -8.13
N ASN A 260 -2.03 -3.56 -7.47
CA ASN A 260 -3.48 -3.54 -7.70
C ASN A 260 -4.13 -2.31 -7.01
N GLU A 261 -5.44 -2.20 -7.11
CA GLU A 261 -6.24 -1.13 -6.50
C GLU A 261 -6.14 -1.06 -4.97
N TYR A 262 -5.76 -2.17 -4.31
CA TYR A 262 -5.56 -2.24 -2.86
C TYR A 262 -4.11 -1.99 -2.43
N GLY A 263 -3.25 -1.53 -3.35
CA GLY A 263 -1.83 -1.28 -3.08
C GLY A 263 -0.98 -2.55 -2.91
N GLU A 264 -1.50 -3.70 -3.33
CA GLU A 264 -0.81 -4.98 -3.23
C GLU A 264 -0.10 -5.30 -4.54
N VAL A 265 1.15 -5.77 -4.47
CA VAL A 265 1.96 -6.13 -5.62
C VAL A 265 1.30 -7.29 -6.37
N VAL A 266 1.18 -7.14 -7.69
CA VAL A 266 0.63 -8.18 -8.57
C VAL A 266 1.71 -9.23 -8.85
N ASP A 267 2.87 -8.77 -9.34
CA ASP A 267 4.02 -9.60 -9.65
C ASP A 267 5.27 -9.02 -8.99
N PHE A 268 5.97 -9.83 -8.20
CA PHE A 268 7.25 -9.43 -7.59
C PHE A 268 8.36 -9.34 -8.64
N ILE A 269 9.32 -8.44 -8.42
CA ILE A 269 10.40 -8.16 -9.38
C ILE A 269 11.78 -8.40 -8.78
N CYS A 270 12.74 -8.84 -9.59
CA CYS A 270 14.12 -9.00 -9.14
C CYS A 270 14.80 -7.63 -8.92
N ASN A 271 15.90 -7.66 -8.17
CA ASN A 271 16.71 -6.50 -7.83
C ASN A 271 17.41 -5.92 -9.06
N GLU A 272 17.77 -6.74 -10.05
CA GLU A 272 18.30 -6.25 -11.34
C GLU A 272 17.31 -5.29 -12.01
N CYS A 273 16.05 -5.73 -12.18
CA CYS A 273 14.99 -4.89 -12.73
C CYS A 273 14.74 -3.63 -11.87
N ARG A 274 14.81 -3.76 -10.55
CA ARG A 274 14.49 -2.65 -9.63
C ARG A 274 15.59 -1.58 -9.56
N PHE A 275 16.84 -2.01 -9.46
CA PHE A 275 17.97 -1.15 -9.06
C PHE A 275 18.96 -0.90 -10.18
N GLU A 276 19.16 -1.86 -11.10
CA GLU A 276 20.15 -1.73 -12.17
C GLU A 276 19.57 -1.17 -13.47
N LYS A 277 18.32 -1.54 -13.81
CA LYS A 277 17.64 -1.10 -15.03
C LYS A 277 16.94 0.25 -14.86
N LYS A 278 17.73 1.32 -14.92
CA LYS A 278 17.29 2.71 -14.69
C LYS A 278 17.34 3.58 -15.96
N GLU A 279 17.51 2.99 -17.13
CA GLU A 279 17.46 3.74 -18.39
C GLU A 279 16.15 3.48 -19.12
N VAL A 280 15.59 4.49 -19.80
CA VAL A 280 14.36 4.31 -20.59
C VAL A 280 14.54 3.23 -21.67
N ALA A 281 15.75 3.10 -22.22
CA ALA A 281 16.09 2.09 -23.22
C ALA A 281 16.04 0.64 -22.69
N ASP A 282 16.05 0.42 -21.38
CA ASP A 282 15.92 -0.92 -20.80
C ASP A 282 14.48 -1.48 -20.88
N TRP A 283 13.50 -0.65 -21.25
CA TRP A 283 12.08 -0.92 -21.06
C TRP A 283 11.24 -0.63 -22.31
N THR A 284 10.21 -1.45 -22.51
CA THR A 284 9.09 -1.15 -23.41
C THR A 284 7.99 -0.45 -22.61
N ILE A 285 7.75 0.83 -22.88
CA ILE A 285 6.72 1.63 -22.19
C ILE A 285 5.34 1.30 -22.78
N GLU A 286 4.41 0.88 -21.93
CA GLU A 286 3.02 0.57 -22.30
C GLU A 286 2.13 1.80 -22.28
N GLY A 287 2.39 2.74 -21.37
CA GLY A 287 1.62 3.97 -21.25
C GLY A 287 1.65 4.57 -19.84
N PRO A 288 0.96 5.71 -19.64
CA PRO A 288 0.80 6.30 -18.31
C PRO A 288 0.07 5.33 -17.39
N ARG A 289 0.53 5.22 -16.14
CA ARG A 289 -0.12 4.39 -15.13
C ARG A 289 -1.36 5.10 -14.59
N HIS A 290 -2.46 4.36 -14.41
CA HIS A 290 -3.64 4.89 -13.72
C HIS A 290 -3.32 5.19 -12.25
N ILE A 291 -3.62 6.43 -11.83
CA ILE A 291 -3.47 6.89 -10.45
C ILE A 291 -4.83 7.38 -9.96
N ALA A 292 -5.28 6.83 -8.82
CA ALA A 292 -6.56 7.22 -8.23
C ALA A 292 -6.59 8.73 -7.92
N ARG A 293 -7.72 9.38 -8.23
CA ARG A 293 -7.94 10.82 -8.05
C ARG A 293 -7.71 11.33 -6.62
N ALA A 294 -7.90 10.47 -5.62
CA ALA A 294 -7.69 10.82 -4.21
C ALA A 294 -6.20 10.83 -3.81
N SER A 295 -5.31 10.29 -4.65
CA SER A 295 -3.88 10.28 -4.38
C SER A 295 -3.27 11.65 -4.63
N VAL A 296 -2.38 12.11 -3.75
CA VAL A 296 -1.59 13.33 -4.04
C VAL A 296 -0.72 13.18 -5.28
N ILE A 297 -0.43 11.95 -5.72
CA ILE A 297 0.27 11.69 -6.97
C ILE A 297 -0.57 12.18 -8.15
N SER A 298 -1.91 12.14 -8.11
CA SER A 298 -2.73 12.62 -9.22
C SER A 298 -2.72 14.14 -9.38
N ALA A 299 -2.20 14.90 -8.40
CA ALA A 299 -2.20 16.37 -8.42
C ALA A 299 -1.50 16.99 -9.65
N ASN A 300 -0.60 16.24 -10.31
CA ASN A 300 0.10 16.66 -11.52
C ASN A 300 -0.03 15.66 -12.68
N HIS A 301 -0.91 14.66 -12.57
CA HIS A 301 -1.04 13.59 -13.56
C HIS A 301 -2.49 13.47 -14.00
N TYR A 302 -2.78 14.12 -15.11
CA TYR A 302 -4.01 13.87 -15.85
C TYR A 302 -3.74 12.68 -16.76
N GLU A 303 -4.53 11.61 -16.64
CA GLU A 303 -4.66 10.58 -17.68
C GLU A 303 -5.20 11.16 -18.99
N LEU A 304 -5.66 12.41 -18.94
CA LEU A 304 -5.99 13.18 -20.11
C LEU A 304 -4.71 13.38 -20.93
N PRO A 305 -4.79 13.21 -22.27
CA PRO A 305 -3.70 13.60 -23.13
C PRO A 305 -3.33 15.05 -22.78
N VAL A 306 -2.05 15.30 -22.53
CA VAL A 306 -1.54 16.66 -22.45
C VAL A 306 -1.72 17.24 -23.85
N ILE A 307 -2.87 17.87 -24.11
CA ILE A 307 -3.12 18.58 -25.34
C ILE A 307 -2.18 19.78 -25.27
N ASN A 308 -1.05 19.68 -25.96
CA ASN A 308 -0.12 20.80 -26.09
C ASN A 308 -0.89 21.95 -26.79
N PRO A 309 -1.06 23.12 -26.16
CA PRO A 309 -1.78 24.24 -26.78
C PRO A 309 -1.18 24.67 -28.12
N GLN A 310 0.12 24.45 -28.32
CA GLN A 310 0.81 24.72 -29.57
C GLN A 310 0.42 23.75 -30.70
N ILE A 311 0.00 22.52 -30.37
CA ILE A 311 -0.47 21.54 -31.37
C ILE A 311 -1.90 21.88 -31.82
N ILE A 312 -2.71 22.55 -31.00
CA ILE A 312 -4.08 22.96 -31.37
C ILE A 312 -4.07 24.02 -32.49
N ALA A 313 -3.02 24.84 -32.58
CA ALA A 313 -2.94 25.92 -33.56
C ALA A 313 -2.86 25.43 -35.02
N ASP A 314 -2.38 24.20 -35.24
CA ASP A 314 -2.14 23.64 -36.57
C ASP A 314 -3.12 22.51 -36.96
N LEU A 315 -4.16 22.25 -36.15
CA LEU A 315 -5.15 21.20 -36.44
C LEU A 315 -6.30 21.72 -37.33
N PRO A 316 -6.80 20.92 -38.28
CA PRO A 316 -7.99 21.26 -39.07
C PRO A 316 -9.19 21.57 -38.18
N GLU A 317 -10.06 22.50 -38.61
CA GLU A 317 -11.26 22.95 -37.85
C GLU A 317 -12.18 21.80 -37.41
N SER A 318 -12.21 20.69 -38.15
CA SER A 318 -12.97 19.49 -37.81
C SER A 318 -12.46 18.82 -36.53
N THR A 319 -11.15 18.79 -36.32
CA THR A 319 -10.50 18.15 -35.17
C THR A 319 -10.56 19.03 -33.91
N THR A 320 -10.49 20.35 -34.07
CA THR A 320 -10.65 21.32 -32.97
C THR A 320 -12.07 21.31 -32.40
N LYS A 321 -13.08 20.99 -33.20
CA LYS A 321 -14.47 20.87 -32.75
C LYS A 321 -14.69 19.68 -31.81
N GLU A 322 -14.04 18.54 -32.06
CA GLU A 322 -14.12 17.35 -31.20
C GLU A 322 -13.38 17.54 -29.87
N LEU A 323 -12.24 18.23 -29.87
CA LEU A 323 -11.46 18.51 -28.65
C LEU A 323 -12.17 19.50 -27.71
N ASN A 324 -13.02 20.39 -28.22
CA ASN A 324 -13.80 21.35 -27.41
C ASN A 324 -15.04 20.72 -26.74
N ILE A 325 -15.36 19.46 -27.02
CA ILE A 325 -16.43 18.70 -26.34
C ILE A 325 -15.90 18.10 -25.02
N ILE A 326 -14.58 18.03 -24.85
CA ILE A 326 -13.94 17.58 -23.61
C ILE A 326 -14.04 18.72 -22.57
N PRO A 327 -14.66 18.50 -21.40
CA PRO A 327 -14.84 19.54 -20.40
C PRO A 327 -13.47 20.06 -19.92
N ARG A 328 -13.24 21.37 -20.07
CA ARG A 328 -12.05 22.05 -19.55
C ARG A 328 -12.19 22.24 -18.04
N PRO A 329 -11.21 21.84 -17.21
CA PRO A 329 -11.30 22.02 -15.77
C PRO A 329 -11.06 23.49 -15.39
N TYR A 330 -12.04 24.08 -14.68
CA TYR A 330 -11.77 25.06 -13.63
C TYR A 330 -11.42 24.31 -12.34
#